data_AF-A0A0F9IQ76-F1
#
_entry.id   AF-A0A0F9IQ76-F1
#
_cell.length_a   1.000
_cell.length_b   1.000
_cell.length_c   1.000
_cell.angle_alpha   90.00
_cell.angle_beta   90.00
_cell.angle_gamma   90.00
#
_symmetry.space_group_name_H-M   'P 1'
#
loop_
_entity.id
_entity.type
_entity.pdbx_description
1 polymer ?
#
loop_
_entity_poly.entity_id
_entity_poly.type
_entity_poly.pdbx_seq_one_letter_code
_entity_poly.pdbx_strand_id
1 'polypeptide(L)' 'DQIFLAEVQGTDGTEVVIRRTGSTTNETVPRLASYTPVGVNDIVVVARVGTSLVVLGELA' A
#
# COMPACT_ATOMS: atom_id res chain seq x y z
N ASP A 1 3.40 15.02 6.49
CA ASP A 1 3.59 13.59 6.18
C ASP A 1 2.71 12.74 7.09
N GLN A 2 2.00 11.78 6.52
CA GLN A 2 1.06 10.91 7.25
C GLN A 2 1.38 9.46 6.94
N ILE A 3 1.48 8.63 7.98
CA ILE A 3 1.65 7.18 7.86
C ILE A 3 0.34 6.52 8.28
N PHE A 4 -0.10 5.51 7.53
CA PHE A 4 -1.31 4.75 7.84
C PHE A 4 -1.20 3.30 7.37
N LEU A 5 -2.05 2.45 7.93
CA LEU A 5 -2.19 1.06 7.54
C LEU A 5 -3.20 0.92 6.40
N ALA A 6 -2.89 0.04 5.46
CA ALA A 6 -3.78 -0.31 4.37
C ALA A 6 -3.69 -1.81 4.06
N GLU A 7 -4.75 -2.34 3.50
CA GLU A 7 -4.85 -3.73 3.08
C GLU A 7 -4.59 -3.82 1.57
N VAL A 8 -3.70 -4.72 1.15
CA VAL A 8 -3.42 -4.98 -0.26
C VAL A 8 -4.64 -5.64 -0.89
N GLN A 9 -5.24 -4.99 -1.88
CA GLN A 9 -6.33 -5.55 -2.67
C GLN A 9 -5.83 -6.25 -3.93
N GLY A 10 -4.59 -5.98 -4.34
CA GLY A 10 -3.96 -6.59 -5.50
C GLY A 10 -2.66 -5.90 -5.91
N THR A 11 -2.03 -6.42 -6.96
CA THR A 11 -0.87 -5.82 -7.61
C THR A 11 -1.02 -5.94 -9.13
N ASP A 12 -0.53 -4.94 -9.87
CA ASP A 12 -0.45 -4.97 -11.33
C ASP A 12 0.98 -5.24 -11.84
N GLY A 13 1.89 -5.64 -10.94
CA GLY A 13 3.30 -5.91 -11.22
C GLY A 13 4.23 -4.76 -10.86
N THR A 14 3.84 -3.51 -11.12
CA THR A 14 4.64 -2.30 -10.82
C THR A 14 4.09 -1.50 -9.65
N GLU A 15 2.78 -1.56 -9.44
CA GLU A 15 2.04 -0.83 -8.43
C GLU A 15 1.23 -1.80 -7.55
N VAL A 16 0.83 -1.29 -6.40
CA VAL A 16 0.04 -2.02 -5.40
C VAL A 16 -1.28 -1.29 -5.25
N VAL A 17 -2.37 -2.04 -5.35
CA VAL A 17 -3.70 -1.54 -5.03
C VAL A 17 -3.91 -1.74 -3.55
N ILE A 18 -4.08 -0.64 -2.82
CA ILE A 18 -4.30 -0.65 -1.38
C ILE A 18 -5.71 -0.15 -1.05
N ARG A 19 -6.24 -0.57 0.10
CA ARG A 19 -7.44 0.00 0.70
C ARG A 19 -7.13 0.37 2.14
N ARG A 20 -7.18 1.66 2.46
CA ARG A 20 -6.96 2.13 3.83
C ARG A 20 -7.97 1.46 4.77
N THR A 21 -7.54 1.06 5.96
CA THR A 21 -8.43 0.54 7.00
C THR A 21 -9.57 1.53 7.27
N GLY A 22 -10.81 1.05 7.16
CA GLY A 22 -12.02 1.88 7.31
C GLY A 22 -12.43 2.68 6.07
N SER A 23 -11.73 2.52 4.94
CA SER A 23 -12.13 3.04 3.63
C SER A 23 -12.76 1.93 2.79
N THR A 24 -13.69 2.29 1.90
CA THR A 24 -14.21 1.42 0.85
C THR A 24 -13.59 1.70 -0.52
N THR A 25 -12.73 2.72 -0.62
CA THR A 25 -12.08 3.15 -1.85
C THR A 25 -10.68 2.54 -1.96
N ASN A 26 -10.36 2.02 -3.14
CA ASN A 26 -9.04 1.51 -3.47
C ASN A 26 -8.17 2.64 -4.05
N GLU A 27 -6.89 2.63 -3.71
CA GLU A 27 -5.88 3.56 -4.21
C GLU A 27 -4.74 2.76 -4.84
N THR A 28 -4.30 3.15 -6.03
CA THR A 28 -3.12 2.56 -6.68
C THR A 28 -1.89 3.35 -6.26
N VAL A 29 -0.89 2.64 -5.74
CA VAL A 29 0.27 3.24 -5.09
C VAL A 29 1.55 2.59 -5.62
N PRO A 30 2.55 3.39 -6.03
CA PRO A 30 3.84 2.85 -6.38
C PRO A 30 4.47 2.14 -5.18
N ARG A 31 5.02 0.95 -5.42
CA ARG A 31 5.79 0.23 -4.42
C ARG A 31 7.27 0.56 -4.54
N LEU A 32 7.96 0.56 -3.40
CA LEU A 32 9.41 0.50 -3.39
C LEU A 32 9.88 -0.83 -3.98
N ALA A 33 11.02 -0.83 -4.65
CA ALA A 33 11.60 -2.05 -5.24
C ALA A 33 11.90 -3.15 -4.21
N SER A 34 12.09 -2.76 -2.94
CA SER A 34 12.29 -3.68 -1.81
C SER A 34 11.01 -4.36 -1.32
N TYR A 35 9.83 -3.85 -1.71
CA TYR A 35 8.55 -4.40 -1.29
C TYR A 35 8.10 -5.50 -2.25
N THR A 36 7.97 -6.72 -1.75
CA THR A 36 7.39 -7.86 -2.48
C THR A 36 6.10 -8.26 -1.77
N PRO A 37 4.91 -7.88 -2.28
CA PRO A 37 3.65 -8.31 -1.67
C PRO A 37 3.55 -9.83 -1.67
N VAL A 38 3.12 -10.41 -0.55
CA VAL A 38 3.07 -11.86 -0.35
C VAL A 38 1.68 -12.41 -0.68
N GLY A 39 0.63 -11.57 -0.63
CA GLY A 39 -0.74 -11.93 -0.95
C GLY A 39 -1.71 -10.75 -1.05
N VAL A 40 -2.91 -11.05 -1.56
CA VAL A 40 -4.08 -10.19 -1.36
C VAL A 40 -4.51 -10.32 0.10
N ASN A 41 -4.92 -9.21 0.71
CA ASN A 41 -5.25 -9.00 2.11
C ASN A 41 -4.06 -8.80 3.08
N ASP A 42 -2.83 -8.68 2.57
CA ASP A 42 -1.68 -8.30 3.39
C ASP A 42 -1.86 -6.89 3.96
N ILE A 43 -1.41 -6.67 5.19
CA ILE A 43 -1.42 -5.34 5.81
C ILE A 43 -0.09 -4.66 5.55
N VAL A 44 -0.14 -3.47 4.94
CA VAL A 44 1.02 -2.67 4.59
C VAL A 44 1.04 -1.33 5.31
N VAL A 45 2.25 -0.81 5.50
CA VAL A 45 2.50 0.54 5.97
C VAL A 45 2.65 1.46 4.76
N VAL A 46 1.82 2.50 4.69
CA VAL A 46 1.80 3.45 3.58
C VAL A 46 2.12 4.84 4.11
N ALA A 47 3.03 5.53 3.43
CA ALA A 47 3.37 6.91 3.73
C ALA A 47 2.85 7.84 2.65
N ARG A 48 2.29 8.98 3.08
CA ARG A 48 1.98 10.13 2.22
C ARG A 48 3.12 11.13 2.26
N VAL A 49 3.75 11.34 1.10
CA VAL A 49 4.82 12.33 0.87
C VAL A 49 4.29 13.36 -0.12
N GLY A 50 3.93 14.55 0.38
CA GLY A 50 3.23 15.56 -0.40
C GLY A 50 1.86 15.05 -0.90
N THR A 51 1.67 15.00 -2.22
CA THR A 51 0.47 14.45 -2.87
C THR A 51 0.58 12.98 -3.24
N SER A 52 1.76 12.37 -3.08
CA SER A 52 2.04 10.98 -3.46
C SER A 52 1.90 10.03 -2.27
N LEU A 53 1.53 8.79 -2.57
CA LEU A 53 1.59 7.67 -1.64
C LEU A 53 2.74 6.75 -2.02
N VAL A 54 3.32 6.08 -1.03
CA VAL A 54 4.32 5.02 -1.22
C VAL A 54 4.11 3.92 -0.20
N VAL A 55 4.20 2.67 -0.65
CA VAL A 55 4.24 1.49 0.23
C VAL A 55 5.64 1.35 0.80
N LEU A 56 5.77 1.40 2.14
CA LEU A 56 7.06 1.27 2.83
C LEU A 56 7.43 -0.18 3.13
N GLY A 57 6.44 -1.03 3.37
CA GLY A 57 6.66 -2.42 3.78
C GLY A 57 5.37 -3.11 4.24
N GLU A 58 5.48 -4.40 4.51
CA GLU A 58 4.44 -5.25 5.10
C GLU A 58 4.58 -5.31 6.62
N LEU A 59 3.47 -5.47 7.34
CA LEU A 59 3.46 -5.90 8.74
C LEU A 59 3.35 -7.43 8.78
N ALA A 60 4.42 -8.08 9.21
CA ALA A 60 4.47 -9.52 9.49
C ALA A 60 3.61 -9.91 10.71
#